data_AF-A0A416HQX3-F1
#
_entry.id   AF-A0A416HQX3-F1
#
_cell.length_a   1.000
_cell.length_b   1.000
_cell.length_c   1.000
_cell.angle_alpha   90.00
_cell.angle_beta   90.00
_cell.angle_gamma   90.00
#
_symmetry.space_group_name_H-M   'P 1'
#
loop_
_entity.id
_entity.type
_entity.pdbx_description
1 polymer ?
#
loop_
_entity_poly.entity_id
_entity_poly.type
_entity_poly.pdbx_seq_one_letter_code
_entity_poly.pdbx_strand_id
1 'polypeptide(L)'
;MHAVPDKEPVEVQETIELEAEEPLETSSAQTPGTVSGSDSPVTPQVSGNAAVTVVKKTNAQMLAEMMDYWSKGNVEAVEDLSGLAHYRAMSASLKSASYFYYYGERNGAGRPEGTGIAVYGEDQYYYGEWKDGFRSGQGMWIKMYFGDGKDAGTDPVFISHSYDGAWLNNLPNGEGHERYDLDVGKAEPGSRYFQNVIGNFKDGLYDGEMYINTLNSDKNVQEWKGKAKDGVFETFEGRDLEGRVPICQDVQNPDSHMWIQPLENKDQGIEEVREQMKK
;
A
#
# COMPACT_ATOMS: atom_id res chain seq x y z
N MET A 1 16.68 -2.58 27.19
CA MET A 1 16.07 -1.24 27.06
C MET A 1 16.42 -0.73 25.68
N HIS A 2 15.56 -0.97 24.68
CA HIS A 2 15.66 -0.26 23.42
C HIS A 2 15.04 1.11 23.62
N ALA A 3 15.79 2.16 23.28
CA ALA A 3 15.31 3.52 23.31
C ALA A 3 14.16 3.64 22.31
N VAL A 4 13.00 4.08 22.78
CA VAL A 4 11.87 4.43 21.91
C VAL A 4 12.32 5.62 21.05
N PRO A 5 12.26 5.56 19.71
CA PRO A 5 12.65 6.67 18.86
C PRO A 5 11.76 7.89 19.15
N ASP A 6 12.37 9.06 19.31
CA ASP A 6 11.76 10.34 19.70
C ASP A 6 10.77 10.94 18.66
N LYS A 7 10.24 10.14 17.73
CA LYS A 7 9.34 10.59 16.66
C LYS A 7 8.29 9.53 16.31
N GLU A 8 7.25 9.46 17.14
CA GLU A 8 6.08 8.62 16.89
C GLU A 8 5.08 9.33 15.95
N PRO A 9 4.36 8.60 15.07
CA PRO A 9 3.23 9.15 14.34
C PRO A 9 2.18 9.70 15.31
N VAL A 10 1.45 10.73 14.88
CA VAL A 10 0.50 11.47 15.72
C VAL A 10 -0.92 11.12 15.33
N GLU A 11 -1.67 10.54 16.27
CA GLU A 11 -3.10 10.35 16.08
C GLU A 11 -3.84 11.69 16.17
N VAL A 12 -4.65 12.01 15.16
CA VAL A 12 -5.56 13.15 15.16
C VAL A 12 -6.90 12.71 15.73
N GLN A 13 -7.29 13.27 16.88
CA GLN A 13 -8.55 12.94 17.54
C GLN A 13 -9.75 13.78 17.05
N GLU A 14 -9.51 14.77 16.20
CA GLU A 14 -10.57 15.56 15.60
C GLU A 14 -11.40 14.70 14.65
N THR A 15 -12.73 14.83 14.73
CA THR A 15 -13.65 14.23 13.78
C THR A 15 -13.93 15.24 12.68
N ILE A 16 -13.64 14.86 11.44
CA ILE A 16 -14.02 15.61 10.25
C ILE A 16 -15.25 14.98 9.60
N GLU A 17 -16.06 15.79 8.93
CA GLU A 17 -17.18 15.35 8.09
C GLU A 17 -16.91 15.72 6.63
N LEU A 18 -17.11 14.76 5.73
CA LEU A 18 -16.89 14.92 4.29
C LEU A 18 -18.14 14.51 3.51
N GLU A 19 -18.35 15.17 2.38
CA GLU A 19 -19.41 14.83 1.44
C GLU A 19 -19.01 13.58 0.65
N ALA A 20 -19.82 12.53 0.75
CA ALA A 20 -19.66 11.27 0.06
C ALA A 20 -20.80 11.07 -0.95
N GLU A 21 -20.42 10.72 -2.17
CA GLU A 21 -21.34 10.37 -3.25
C GLU A 21 -21.70 8.88 -3.15
N GLU A 22 -22.98 8.57 -2.96
CA GLU A 22 -23.50 7.20 -2.94
C GLU A 22 -24.47 6.97 -4.10
N PRO A 23 -24.38 5.80 -4.79
CA PRO A 23 -25.38 5.41 -5.78
C PRO A 23 -26.76 5.33 -5.13
N LEU A 24 -27.80 5.84 -5.78
CA LEU A 24 -29.16 5.58 -5.32
C LEU A 24 -29.44 4.08 -5.33
N GLU A 25 -29.72 3.53 -4.15
CA GLU A 25 -30.26 2.18 -3.97
C GLU A 25 -31.53 2.03 -4.85
N THR A 26 -31.39 1.36 -6.00
CA THR A 26 -32.57 0.96 -6.78
C THR A 26 -33.16 -0.28 -6.12
N SER A 27 -34.19 -0.06 -5.30
CA SER A 27 -35.03 -1.12 -4.76
C SER A 27 -35.49 -2.03 -5.90
N SER A 28 -34.91 -3.22 -5.98
CA SER A 28 -35.29 -4.23 -6.96
C SER A 28 -36.61 -4.86 -6.49
N ALA A 29 -37.71 -4.27 -6.92
CA ALA A 29 -39.03 -4.84 -6.73
C ALA A 29 -39.11 -6.18 -7.49
N GLN A 30 -39.15 -7.28 -6.73
CA GLN A 30 -39.56 -8.59 -7.20
C GLN A 30 -41.01 -8.54 -7.68
N THR A 31 -41.31 -9.09 -8.86
CA THR A 31 -42.61 -9.76 -9.18
C THR A 31 -42.53 -10.54 -10.51
N PRO A 32 -43.46 -11.49 -10.80
CA PRO A 32 -43.16 -12.83 -11.32
C PRO A 32 -43.48 -13.00 -12.82
N GLY A 33 -43.01 -14.11 -13.40
CA GLY A 33 -42.89 -14.31 -14.86
C GLY A 33 -44.18 -14.49 -15.68
N THR A 34 -44.02 -14.50 -17.01
CA THR A 34 -44.48 -15.54 -17.96
C THR A 34 -44.04 -15.22 -19.42
N VAL A 35 -43.39 -16.22 -20.04
CA VAL A 35 -43.13 -16.63 -21.43
C VAL A 35 -43.74 -15.85 -22.63
N SER A 36 -42.91 -15.49 -23.64
CA SER A 36 -42.83 -16.05 -25.02
C SER A 36 -42.47 -15.03 -26.10
N GLY A 37 -41.59 -15.39 -27.04
CA GLY A 37 -41.55 -14.81 -28.39
C GLY A 37 -40.22 -14.18 -28.82
N SER A 38 -39.54 -14.88 -29.71
CA SER A 38 -38.33 -14.51 -30.47
C SER A 38 -38.39 -13.14 -31.16
N ASP A 39 -37.43 -12.26 -30.85
CA ASP A 39 -36.70 -11.47 -31.84
C ASP A 39 -35.36 -10.96 -31.24
N SER A 40 -34.38 -10.76 -32.12
CA SER A 40 -33.00 -10.27 -31.99
C SER A 40 -32.58 -9.53 -30.69
N PRO A 41 -31.36 -9.76 -30.15
CA PRO A 41 -30.88 -9.00 -28.99
C PRO A 41 -30.57 -7.56 -29.42
N VAL A 42 -31.53 -6.66 -29.21
CA VAL A 42 -31.25 -5.24 -29.04
C VAL A 42 -30.48 -5.14 -27.73
N THR A 43 -29.17 -4.94 -27.82
CA THR A 43 -28.35 -4.52 -26.67
C THR A 43 -28.98 -3.27 -26.07
N PRO A 44 -29.46 -3.30 -24.82
CA PRO A 44 -29.87 -2.09 -24.14
C PRO A 44 -28.60 -1.27 -23.93
N GLN A 45 -28.47 -0.18 -24.67
CA GLN A 45 -27.50 0.86 -24.38
C GLN A 45 -27.98 1.51 -23.07
N VAL A 46 -27.46 1.04 -21.93
CA VAL A 46 -27.68 1.67 -20.63
C VAL A 46 -26.92 2.99 -20.63
N SER A 47 -27.58 4.03 -21.16
CA SER A 47 -27.27 5.41 -20.84
C SER A 47 -27.80 5.66 -19.43
N GLY A 48 -26.99 5.34 -18.43
CA GLY A 48 -27.34 5.51 -17.03
C GLY A 48 -26.60 6.69 -16.45
N ASN A 49 -27.20 7.88 -16.47
CA ASN A 49 -26.97 8.84 -15.39
C ASN A 49 -27.63 8.22 -14.15
N ALA A 50 -26.92 7.32 -13.46
CA ALA A 50 -27.33 6.87 -12.15
C ALA A 50 -27.41 8.12 -11.27
N ALA A 51 -28.60 8.44 -10.75
CA ALA A 51 -28.72 9.56 -9.83
C ALA A 51 -27.97 9.20 -8.54
N VAL A 52 -27.14 10.14 -8.08
CA VAL A 52 -26.25 10.00 -6.93
C VAL A 52 -26.81 10.86 -5.80
N THR A 53 -26.81 10.32 -4.58
CA THR A 53 -27.10 11.11 -3.38
C THR A 53 -25.81 11.47 -2.67
N VAL A 54 -25.68 12.74 -2.28
CA VAL A 54 -24.57 13.20 -1.45
C VAL A 54 -24.98 13.06 0.02
N VAL A 55 -24.24 12.24 0.75
CA VAL A 55 -24.38 12.04 2.21
C VAL A 55 -23.15 12.58 2.93
N LYS A 56 -23.25 12.92 4.21
CA LYS A 56 -22.09 13.29 5.01
C LYS A 56 -21.59 12.07 5.78
N LYS A 57 -20.29 11.77 5.66
CA LYS A 57 -19.62 10.73 6.43
C LYS A 57 -18.50 11.33 7.26
N THR A 58 -18.36 10.85 8.49
CA THR A 58 -17.20 11.13 9.33
C THR A 58 -16.01 10.27 8.93
N ASN A 59 -14.79 10.71 9.24
CA ASN A 59 -13.58 9.89 9.11
C ASN A 59 -13.71 8.52 9.80
N ALA A 60 -14.32 8.47 10.99
CA ALA A 60 -14.56 7.23 11.71
C ALA A 60 -15.54 6.30 10.96
N GLN A 61 -16.61 6.82 10.36
CA GLN A 61 -17.56 6.03 9.56
C GLN A 61 -16.91 5.48 8.28
N MET A 62 -16.10 6.30 7.61
CA MET A 62 -15.36 5.88 6.41
C MET A 62 -14.33 4.79 6.75
N LEU A 63 -13.56 4.96 7.82
CA LEU A 63 -12.62 3.93 8.26
C LEU A 63 -13.34 2.64 8.69
N ALA A 64 -14.48 2.73 9.36
CA ALA A 64 -15.28 1.57 9.72
C ALA A 64 -15.78 0.79 8.50
N GLU A 65 -16.22 1.50 7.45
CA GLU A 65 -16.63 0.91 6.17
C GLU A 65 -15.46 0.17 5.48
N MET A 66 -14.32 0.83 5.34
CA MET A 66 -13.12 0.22 4.76
C MET A 66 -12.63 -0.98 5.57
N MET A 67 -12.67 -0.90 6.91
CA MET A 67 -12.30 -2.01 7.81
C MET A 67 -13.19 -3.24 7.61
N ASP A 68 -14.48 -3.06 7.34
CA ASP A 68 -15.40 -4.18 7.09
C ASP A 68 -14.99 -4.98 5.84
N TYR A 69 -14.56 -4.33 4.77
CA TYR A 69 -14.01 -5.00 3.58
C TYR A 69 -12.65 -5.63 3.85
N TRP A 70 -11.74 -4.88 4.47
CA TRP A 70 -10.37 -5.35 4.72
C TRP A 70 -10.34 -6.58 5.62
N SER A 71 -11.16 -6.59 6.68
CA SER A 71 -11.26 -7.73 7.62
C SER A 71 -11.76 -9.03 6.96
N LYS A 72 -12.42 -8.93 5.79
CA LYS A 72 -12.88 -10.06 4.98
C LYS A 72 -11.87 -10.46 3.89
N GLY A 73 -10.70 -9.82 3.85
CA GLY A 73 -9.68 -10.02 2.84
C GLY A 73 -10.00 -9.39 1.48
N ASN A 74 -10.98 -8.49 1.40
CA ASN A 74 -11.34 -7.82 0.16
C ASN A 74 -10.49 -6.56 -0.05
N VAL A 75 -9.22 -6.76 -0.38
CA VAL A 75 -8.25 -5.67 -0.62
C VAL A 75 -8.61 -4.85 -1.85
N GLU A 76 -9.22 -5.46 -2.88
CA GLU A 76 -9.69 -4.74 -4.07
C GLU A 76 -10.72 -3.66 -3.70
N ALA A 77 -11.69 -3.97 -2.83
CA ALA A 77 -12.64 -2.96 -2.35
C ALA A 77 -11.97 -1.86 -1.52
N VAL A 78 -10.89 -2.17 -0.80
CA VAL A 78 -10.10 -1.16 -0.07
C VAL A 78 -9.42 -0.20 -1.06
N GLU A 79 -8.81 -0.73 -2.11
CA GLU A 79 -8.19 0.06 -3.18
C GLU A 79 -9.24 0.93 -3.90
N ASP A 80 -10.41 0.38 -4.23
CA ASP A 80 -11.52 1.14 -4.83
C ASP A 80 -12.00 2.28 -3.92
N LEU A 81 -12.25 1.98 -2.63
CA LEU A 81 -12.67 2.99 -1.65
C LEU A 81 -11.62 4.10 -1.51
N SER A 82 -10.34 3.75 -1.48
CA SER A 82 -9.25 4.72 -1.35
C SER A 82 -9.21 5.73 -2.51
N GLY A 83 -9.70 5.35 -3.69
CA GLY A 83 -9.79 6.21 -4.87
C GLY A 83 -10.98 7.18 -4.85
N LEU A 84 -11.97 6.97 -3.98
CA LEU A 84 -13.12 7.86 -3.88
C LEU A 84 -12.71 9.22 -3.32
N ALA A 85 -13.33 10.28 -3.85
CA ALA A 85 -12.95 11.66 -3.55
C ALA A 85 -12.95 11.99 -2.04
N HIS A 86 -13.90 11.42 -1.27
CA HIS A 86 -13.98 11.65 0.17
C HIS A 86 -12.88 10.91 0.95
N TYR A 87 -12.45 9.72 0.53
CA TYR A 87 -11.30 9.03 1.15
C TYR A 87 -9.99 9.75 0.86
N ARG A 88 -9.78 10.19 -0.39
CA ARG A 88 -8.66 11.06 -0.76
C ARG A 88 -8.66 12.37 0.04
N ALA A 89 -9.82 12.99 0.22
CA ALA A 89 -9.95 14.21 1.03
C ALA A 89 -9.67 13.97 2.53
N MET A 90 -10.05 12.82 3.08
CA MET A 90 -9.72 12.44 4.46
C MET A 90 -8.20 12.33 4.67
N SER A 91 -7.51 11.60 3.80
CA SER A 91 -6.05 11.49 3.80
C SER A 91 -5.38 12.86 3.61
N ALA A 92 -5.81 13.63 2.61
CA ALA A 92 -5.26 14.95 2.32
C ALA A 92 -5.51 16.01 3.41
N SER A 93 -6.46 15.76 4.34
CA SER A 93 -6.68 16.66 5.49
C SER A 93 -5.58 16.56 6.54
N LEU A 94 -4.77 15.50 6.51
CA LEU A 94 -3.68 15.26 7.44
C LEU A 94 -2.45 16.09 7.04
N LYS A 95 -1.72 16.58 8.05
CA LYS A 95 -0.61 17.53 7.85
C LYS A 95 0.57 16.91 7.07
N SER A 96 0.81 15.62 7.24
CA SER A 96 1.85 14.83 6.55
C SER A 96 1.59 13.34 6.75
N ALA A 97 2.41 12.49 6.14
CA ALA A 97 2.44 11.04 6.38
C ALA A 97 2.64 10.64 7.87
N SER A 98 3.08 11.56 8.75
CA SER A 98 3.27 11.27 10.18
C SER A 98 2.02 11.50 11.03
N TYR A 99 0.89 11.90 10.44
CA TYR A 99 -0.39 12.10 11.14
C TYR A 99 -1.39 11.08 10.64
N PHE A 100 -2.26 10.59 11.52
CA PHE A 100 -3.25 9.59 11.15
C PHE A 100 -4.58 9.73 11.87
N TYR A 101 -5.64 9.26 11.24
CA TYR A 101 -6.89 8.92 11.92
C TYR A 101 -6.94 7.42 12.18
N TYR A 102 -7.62 7.02 13.26
CA TYR A 102 -7.73 5.62 13.68
C TYR A 102 -9.16 5.22 13.99
N TYR A 103 -9.52 4.00 13.59
CA TYR A 103 -10.74 3.33 13.99
C TYR A 103 -10.43 1.88 14.39
N GLY A 104 -10.87 1.47 15.57
CA GLY A 104 -10.60 0.14 16.10
C GLY A 104 -10.67 0.09 17.62
N GLU A 105 -10.20 -1.02 18.17
CA GLU A 105 -10.15 -1.24 19.61
C GLU A 105 -9.17 -0.26 20.30
N ARG A 106 -9.46 0.06 21.56
CA ARG A 106 -8.61 0.97 22.36
C ARG A 106 -8.42 0.42 23.76
N ASN A 107 -7.24 0.66 24.32
CA ASN A 107 -6.96 0.31 25.70
C ASN A 107 -7.54 1.33 26.69
N GLY A 108 -7.36 1.08 27.99
CA GLY A 108 -7.88 1.94 29.06
C GLY A 108 -7.33 3.37 29.07
N ALA A 109 -6.23 3.64 28.36
CA ALA A 109 -5.67 4.98 28.16
C ALA A 109 -6.20 5.65 26.87
N GLY A 110 -7.11 5.01 26.13
CA GLY A 110 -7.65 5.51 24.88
C GLY A 110 -6.71 5.38 23.68
N ARG A 111 -5.63 4.61 23.79
CA ARG A 111 -4.69 4.38 22.68
C ARG A 111 -5.12 3.20 21.80
N PRO A 112 -4.79 3.21 20.50
CA PRO A 112 -4.98 2.06 19.61
C PRO A 112 -4.46 0.75 20.24
N GLU A 113 -5.29 -0.28 20.21
CA GLU A 113 -5.03 -1.60 20.80
C GLU A 113 -5.73 -2.66 19.95
N GLY A 114 -5.29 -3.92 20.02
CA GLY A 114 -5.98 -5.01 19.34
C GLY A 114 -5.97 -4.84 17.82
N THR A 115 -7.08 -5.13 17.13
CA THR A 115 -7.15 -4.95 15.67
C THR A 115 -7.80 -3.62 15.30
N GLY A 116 -7.21 -2.89 14.37
CA GLY A 116 -7.77 -1.63 13.89
C GLY A 116 -7.20 -1.16 12.55
N ILE A 117 -7.86 -0.16 11.99
CA ILE A 117 -7.48 0.51 10.75
C ILE A 117 -7.00 1.95 11.02
N ALA A 118 -6.02 2.39 10.26
CA ALA A 118 -5.59 3.79 10.23
C ALA A 118 -5.42 4.28 8.79
N VAL A 119 -5.70 5.56 8.59
CA VAL A 119 -5.30 6.32 7.40
C VAL A 119 -4.30 7.38 7.82
N TYR A 120 -3.19 7.44 7.11
CA TYR A 120 -2.14 8.44 7.24
C TYR A 120 -2.25 9.44 6.07
N GLY A 121 -1.57 10.58 6.18
CA GLY A 121 -1.43 11.47 5.03
C GLY A 121 -0.75 10.77 3.85
N GLU A 122 -0.94 11.33 2.65
CA GLU A 122 -0.36 10.82 1.39
C GLU A 122 -0.91 9.44 0.97
N ASP A 123 -2.21 9.23 1.23
CA ASP A 123 -3.01 8.09 0.76
C ASP A 123 -2.44 6.73 1.22
N GLN A 124 -2.00 6.70 2.48
CA GLN A 124 -1.42 5.55 3.14
C GLN A 124 -2.38 4.97 4.17
N TYR A 125 -2.60 3.66 4.14
CA TYR A 125 -3.53 2.95 5.00
C TYR A 125 -2.83 1.79 5.71
N TYR A 126 -3.29 1.45 6.90
CA TYR A 126 -2.84 0.28 7.64
C TYR A 126 -4.04 -0.43 8.26
N TYR A 127 -4.08 -1.75 8.15
CA TYR A 127 -5.01 -2.61 8.88
C TYR A 127 -4.23 -3.74 9.54
N GLY A 128 -4.39 -3.92 10.85
CA GLY A 128 -3.67 -4.97 11.57
C GLY A 128 -3.69 -4.79 13.08
N GLU A 129 -2.71 -5.41 13.72
CA GLU A 129 -2.55 -5.46 15.17
C GLU A 129 -1.84 -4.22 15.71
N TRP A 130 -2.37 -3.74 16.84
CA TRP A 130 -1.93 -2.58 17.58
C TRP A 130 -1.69 -2.95 19.03
N LYS A 131 -0.70 -2.31 19.63
CA LYS A 131 -0.40 -2.42 21.06
C LYS A 131 0.06 -1.08 21.59
N ASP A 132 -0.59 -0.59 22.63
CA ASP A 132 -0.22 0.67 23.30
C ASP A 132 -0.08 1.90 22.39
N GLY A 133 -0.80 1.92 21.27
CA GLY A 133 -0.75 2.97 20.24
C GLY A 133 0.22 2.73 19.08
N PHE A 134 0.88 1.57 19.02
CA PHE A 134 1.84 1.22 17.98
C PHE A 134 1.37 0.02 17.15
N ARG A 135 1.56 0.07 15.84
CA ARG A 135 1.44 -1.13 14.98
C ARG A 135 2.45 -2.17 15.46
N SER A 136 1.95 -3.31 15.92
CA SER A 136 2.73 -4.34 16.61
C SER A 136 2.03 -5.68 16.46
N GLY A 137 2.69 -6.65 15.82
CA GLY A 137 2.09 -7.94 15.48
C GLY A 137 1.94 -8.11 13.97
N GLN A 138 0.85 -8.69 13.49
CA GLN A 138 0.59 -8.86 12.06
C GLN A 138 -0.24 -7.72 11.47
N GLY A 139 0.03 -7.32 10.23
CA GLY A 139 -0.79 -6.33 9.54
C GLY A 139 -0.33 -5.99 8.13
N MET A 140 -1.22 -5.33 7.40
CA MET A 140 -1.01 -4.88 6.03
C MET A 140 -0.99 -3.34 5.99
N TRP A 141 -0.01 -2.79 5.29
CA TRP A 141 0.06 -1.38 4.90
C TRP A 141 -0.05 -1.26 3.38
N ILE A 142 -0.73 -0.21 2.90
CA ILE A 142 -0.86 0.11 1.48
C ILE A 142 -0.74 1.62 1.30
N LYS A 143 0.07 2.05 0.33
CA LYS A 143 0.09 3.40 -0.23
C LYS A 143 -0.48 3.36 -1.64
N MET A 144 -1.35 4.30 -1.95
CA MET A 144 -1.94 4.44 -3.28
C MET A 144 -1.28 5.56 -4.07
N TYR A 145 -0.99 5.30 -5.34
CA TYR A 145 -0.45 6.26 -6.28
C TYR A 145 -1.52 6.66 -7.28
N PHE A 146 -2.25 7.72 -6.96
CA PHE A 146 -3.20 8.30 -7.90
C PHE A 146 -2.44 9.18 -8.87
N GLY A 147 -2.11 8.64 -10.05
CA GLY A 147 -1.36 9.31 -11.14
C GLY A 147 -2.08 10.52 -11.78
N ASP A 148 -2.67 11.39 -10.97
CA ASP A 148 -3.31 12.64 -11.38
C ASP A 148 -2.29 13.77 -11.67
N GLY A 149 -0.99 13.45 -11.64
CA GLY A 149 0.09 14.35 -12.03
C GLY A 149 0.34 15.51 -11.06
N LYS A 150 -0.24 15.48 -9.86
CA LYS A 150 0.00 16.51 -8.83
C LYS A 150 1.34 16.32 -8.12
N ASP A 151 1.81 15.08 -8.01
CA ASP A 151 3.11 14.75 -7.44
C ASP A 151 4.13 14.56 -8.57
N ALA A 152 4.77 15.67 -8.97
CA ALA A 152 5.74 15.73 -10.07
C ALA A 152 7.01 14.84 -9.88
N GLY A 153 7.08 14.06 -8.80
CA GLY A 153 8.20 13.16 -8.47
C GLY A 153 7.84 11.66 -8.47
N THR A 154 6.58 11.28 -8.64
CA THR A 154 6.16 9.88 -8.63
C THR A 154 6.19 9.30 -10.04
N ASP A 155 6.87 8.18 -10.22
CA ASP A 155 6.85 7.45 -11.50
C ASP A 155 5.42 6.99 -11.82
N PRO A 156 4.87 7.33 -13.00
CA PRO A 156 3.49 7.03 -13.37
C PRO A 156 3.19 5.54 -13.52
N VAL A 157 4.22 4.68 -13.49
CA VAL A 157 4.07 3.22 -13.45
C VAL A 157 3.49 2.76 -12.11
N PHE A 158 3.76 3.43 -10.99
CA PHE A 158 3.27 2.97 -9.69
C PHE A 158 1.75 3.17 -9.56
N ILE A 159 1.05 2.11 -9.15
CA ILE A 159 -0.39 2.10 -8.82
C ILE A 159 -0.56 2.03 -7.31
N SER A 160 0.12 1.09 -6.66
CA SER A 160 0.16 0.94 -5.20
C SER A 160 1.50 0.36 -4.75
N HIS A 161 1.84 0.61 -3.49
CA HIS A 161 2.94 -0.03 -2.78
C HIS A 161 2.40 -0.56 -1.46
N SER A 162 2.64 -1.84 -1.16
CA SER A 162 2.09 -2.49 0.01
C SER A 162 3.13 -3.35 0.73
N TYR A 163 2.86 -3.60 2.01
CA TYR A 163 3.59 -4.55 2.84
C TYR A 163 2.60 -5.33 3.70
N ASP A 164 2.69 -6.65 3.66
CA ASP A 164 1.97 -7.57 4.55
C ASP A 164 2.98 -8.41 5.35
N GLY A 165 2.87 -8.39 6.68
CA GLY A 165 3.72 -9.20 7.52
C GLY A 165 3.83 -8.70 8.95
N ALA A 166 4.99 -8.96 9.55
CA ALA A 166 5.25 -8.63 10.95
C ALA A 166 5.63 -7.15 11.15
N TRP A 167 5.12 -6.58 12.23
CA TRP A 167 5.32 -5.20 12.68
C TRP A 167 5.80 -5.16 14.12
N LEU A 168 6.68 -4.21 14.40
CA LEU A 168 7.07 -3.86 15.76
C LEU A 168 7.27 -2.35 15.86
N ASN A 169 6.59 -1.72 16.82
CA ASN A 169 6.75 -0.30 17.11
C ASN A 169 6.62 0.60 15.88
N ASN A 170 5.53 0.41 15.10
CA ASN A 170 5.22 1.15 13.87
C ASN A 170 6.08 0.85 12.63
N LEU A 171 6.99 -0.12 12.68
CA LEU A 171 7.84 -0.46 11.54
C LEU A 171 7.74 -1.95 11.17
N PRO A 172 7.88 -2.30 9.87
CA PRO A 172 8.09 -3.68 9.43
C PRO A 172 9.25 -4.31 10.18
N ASN A 173 9.00 -5.45 10.84
CA ASN A 173 9.98 -6.09 11.72
C ASN A 173 9.67 -7.58 11.88
N GLY A 174 10.44 -8.42 11.19
CA GLY A 174 10.19 -9.86 11.04
C GLY A 174 9.93 -10.24 9.58
N GLU A 175 9.35 -11.43 9.36
CA GLU A 175 8.99 -11.90 8.02
C GLU A 175 7.86 -11.06 7.42
N GLY A 176 7.94 -10.80 6.12
CA GLY A 176 6.91 -10.10 5.38
C GLY A 176 7.11 -10.12 3.87
N HIS A 177 6.14 -9.51 3.18
CA HIS A 177 6.05 -9.41 1.74
C HIS A 177 5.72 -7.97 1.35
N GLU A 178 6.66 -7.31 0.71
CA GLU A 178 6.49 -6.02 0.05
C GLU A 178 6.08 -6.24 -1.41
N ARG A 179 5.13 -5.46 -1.90
CA ARG A 179 4.63 -5.55 -3.27
C ARG A 179 4.34 -4.18 -3.86
N TYR A 180 4.73 -4.02 -5.12
CA TYR A 180 4.29 -2.92 -5.97
C TYR A 180 3.32 -3.42 -7.04
N ASP A 181 2.18 -2.74 -7.18
CA ASP A 181 1.35 -2.87 -8.36
C ASP A 181 1.71 -1.80 -9.38
N LEU A 182 1.90 -2.25 -10.62
CA LEU A 182 2.61 -1.50 -11.66
C LEU A 182 1.80 -1.48 -12.97
N ASP A 183 1.59 -0.29 -13.53
CA ASP A 183 1.13 -0.08 -14.91
C ASP A 183 2.34 0.05 -15.84
N VAL A 184 2.95 -1.08 -16.19
CA VAL A 184 4.12 -1.10 -17.09
C VAL A 184 3.81 -0.64 -18.52
N GLY A 185 2.55 -0.40 -18.87
CA GLY A 185 2.20 0.30 -20.11
C GLY A 185 2.67 1.76 -20.14
N LYS A 186 2.98 2.33 -18.97
CA LYS A 186 3.54 3.67 -18.80
C LYS A 186 5.05 3.68 -18.57
N ALA A 187 5.70 2.52 -18.59
CA ALA A 187 7.11 2.39 -18.30
C ALA A 187 7.98 2.83 -19.50
N GLU A 188 9.09 3.52 -19.21
CA GLU A 188 10.08 3.81 -20.24
C GLU A 188 10.71 2.53 -20.81
N PRO A 189 10.97 2.43 -22.12
CA PRO A 189 11.56 1.23 -22.72
C PRO A 189 12.89 0.83 -22.07
N GLY A 190 13.00 -0.44 -21.67
CA GLY A 190 14.19 -0.99 -21.03
C GLY A 190 14.28 -0.77 -19.52
N SER A 191 13.29 -0.09 -18.92
CA SER A 191 13.19 0.05 -17.47
C SER A 191 12.81 -1.26 -16.78
N ARG A 192 13.13 -1.34 -15.48
CA ARG A 192 12.91 -2.50 -14.62
C ARG A 192 12.57 -2.02 -13.22
N TYR A 193 11.51 -2.58 -12.64
CA TYR A 193 10.97 -2.20 -11.34
C TYR A 193 10.96 -3.39 -10.41
N PHE A 194 11.07 -3.13 -9.12
CA PHE A 194 10.75 -4.15 -8.11
C PHE A 194 9.24 -4.36 -8.15
N GLN A 195 8.82 -5.61 -8.08
CA GLN A 195 7.41 -5.97 -8.03
C GLN A 195 7.07 -6.67 -6.73
N ASN A 196 7.93 -7.59 -6.28
CA ASN A 196 7.75 -8.30 -5.02
C ASN A 196 9.09 -8.42 -4.32
N VAL A 197 9.11 -8.19 -3.01
CA VAL A 197 10.25 -8.46 -2.14
C VAL A 197 9.75 -9.25 -0.94
N ILE A 198 10.26 -10.47 -0.77
CA ILE A 198 9.88 -11.38 0.30
C ILE A 198 11.13 -11.68 1.11
N GLY A 199 11.04 -11.52 2.42
CA GLY A 199 12.17 -11.78 3.30
C GLY A 199 11.91 -11.30 4.71
N ASN A 200 13.00 -11.06 5.43
CA ASN A 200 12.95 -10.53 6.78
C ASN A 200 13.28 -9.03 6.80
N PHE A 201 12.58 -8.29 7.64
CA PHE A 201 12.66 -6.86 7.79
C PHE A 201 13.10 -6.53 9.21
N LYS A 202 13.83 -5.42 9.37
CA LYS A 202 14.18 -4.87 10.67
C LYS A 202 14.07 -3.35 10.62
N ASP A 203 13.17 -2.80 11.42
CA ASP A 203 12.92 -1.36 11.50
C ASP A 203 12.61 -0.73 10.12
N GLY A 204 11.85 -1.47 9.29
CA GLY A 204 11.49 -1.08 7.91
C GLY A 204 12.57 -1.33 6.86
N LEU A 205 13.73 -1.87 7.23
CA LEU A 205 14.85 -2.16 6.32
C LEU A 205 14.94 -3.65 5.99
N TYR A 206 15.43 -4.00 4.81
CA TYR A 206 15.75 -5.39 4.46
C TYR A 206 16.86 -5.93 5.38
N ASP A 207 16.63 -7.09 6.01
CA ASP A 207 17.58 -7.72 6.94
C ASP A 207 17.45 -9.25 6.92
N GLY A 208 18.28 -9.91 6.12
CA GLY A 208 18.28 -11.36 5.95
C GLY A 208 18.38 -11.76 4.47
N GLU A 209 18.00 -13.00 4.20
CA GLU A 209 17.82 -13.48 2.83
C GLU A 209 16.58 -12.81 2.21
N MET A 210 16.74 -12.29 1.00
CA MET A 210 15.69 -11.61 0.26
C MET A 210 15.45 -12.34 -1.07
N TYR A 211 14.18 -12.60 -1.35
CA TYR A 211 13.69 -13.06 -2.63
C TYR A 211 12.98 -11.91 -3.33
N ILE A 212 13.44 -11.55 -4.53
CA ILE A 212 12.97 -10.35 -5.23
C ILE A 212 12.49 -10.75 -6.62
N ASN A 213 11.33 -10.25 -7.01
CA ASN A 213 10.89 -10.28 -8.40
C ASN A 213 10.96 -8.88 -8.97
N THR A 214 11.52 -8.76 -10.17
CA THR A 214 11.46 -7.53 -10.96
C THR A 214 10.62 -7.72 -12.20
N LEU A 215 9.90 -6.67 -12.59
CA LEU A 215 9.09 -6.60 -13.80
C LEU A 215 9.69 -5.53 -14.72
N ASN A 216 9.92 -5.86 -15.98
CA ASN A 216 10.43 -4.90 -16.97
C ASN A 216 9.31 -4.35 -17.87
N SER A 217 9.64 -3.34 -18.68
CA SER A 217 8.71 -2.72 -19.65
C SER A 217 8.10 -3.70 -20.65
N ASP A 218 8.74 -4.85 -20.90
CA ASP A 218 8.26 -5.91 -21.80
C ASP A 218 7.37 -6.94 -21.09
N LYS A 219 6.98 -6.68 -19.84
CA LYS A 219 6.20 -7.58 -18.96
C LYS A 219 6.93 -8.88 -18.60
N ASN A 220 8.25 -8.93 -18.74
CA ASN A 220 9.05 -10.07 -18.32
C ASN A 220 9.36 -9.94 -16.82
N VAL A 221 9.07 -11.03 -16.11
CA VAL A 221 9.43 -11.20 -14.69
C VAL A 221 10.78 -11.88 -14.59
N GLN A 222 11.63 -11.40 -13.70
CA GLN A 222 12.89 -12.05 -13.35
C GLN A 222 13.03 -12.16 -11.83
N GLU A 223 13.53 -13.29 -11.37
CA GLU A 223 13.59 -13.67 -9.97
C GLU A 223 15.04 -13.61 -9.48
N TRP A 224 15.24 -13.07 -8.28
CA TRP A 224 16.55 -12.76 -7.75
C TRP A 224 16.65 -13.21 -6.30
N LYS A 225 17.87 -13.56 -5.89
CA LYS A 225 18.24 -13.79 -4.51
C LYS A 225 19.34 -12.83 -4.11
N GLY A 226 19.16 -12.19 -2.97
CA GLY A 226 20.16 -11.33 -2.36
C GLY A 226 20.12 -11.49 -0.84
N LYS A 227 21.12 -10.95 -0.16
CA LYS A 227 21.16 -10.93 1.30
C LYS A 227 21.45 -9.52 1.76
N ALA A 228 20.64 -9.01 2.68
CA ALA A 228 20.78 -7.67 3.22
C ALA A 228 21.05 -7.70 4.72
N LYS A 229 21.72 -6.66 5.22
CA LYS A 229 21.86 -6.38 6.65
C LYS A 229 21.59 -4.92 6.90
N ASP A 230 20.60 -4.63 7.75
CA ASP A 230 20.19 -3.26 8.09
C ASP A 230 20.07 -2.35 6.84
N GLY A 231 19.44 -2.87 5.77
CA GLY A 231 19.19 -2.14 4.52
C GLY A 231 20.40 -1.98 3.60
N VAL A 232 21.47 -2.75 3.80
CA VAL A 232 22.63 -2.82 2.90
C VAL A 232 22.73 -4.23 2.34
N PHE A 233 22.66 -4.39 1.02
CA PHE A 233 22.89 -5.69 0.39
C PHE A 233 24.37 -6.09 0.45
N GLU A 234 24.63 -7.35 0.77
CA GLU A 234 25.93 -7.98 0.55
C GLU A 234 26.25 -7.98 -0.95
N THR A 235 27.50 -7.68 -1.30
CA THR A 235 27.93 -7.55 -2.70
C THR A 235 28.70 -8.77 -3.17
N PHE A 236 28.50 -9.17 -4.43
CA PHE A 236 29.36 -10.16 -5.09
C PHE A 236 30.66 -9.53 -5.60
N GLU A 237 31.65 -10.35 -5.97
CA GLU A 237 32.88 -9.85 -6.57
C GLU A 237 32.63 -9.25 -7.96
N GLY A 238 33.22 -8.08 -8.22
CA GLY A 238 33.20 -7.43 -9.54
C GLY A 238 32.62 -6.04 -9.52
N ARG A 239 32.78 -5.36 -10.66
CA ARG A 239 32.18 -4.07 -10.98
C ARG A 239 31.85 -4.03 -12.45
N ASP A 240 30.77 -3.35 -12.80
CA ASP A 240 30.48 -3.06 -14.20
C ASP A 240 31.25 -1.82 -14.70
N LEU A 241 31.01 -1.44 -15.96
CA LEU A 241 31.67 -0.29 -16.59
C LEU A 241 31.31 1.07 -15.95
N GLU A 242 30.20 1.12 -15.20
CA GLU A 242 29.71 2.31 -14.51
C GLU A 242 30.16 2.34 -13.04
N GLY A 243 30.94 1.34 -12.60
CA GLY A 243 31.44 1.22 -11.23
C GLY A 243 30.45 0.65 -10.23
N ARG A 244 29.27 0.21 -10.69
CA ARG A 244 28.23 -0.42 -9.85
C ARG A 244 28.72 -1.77 -9.34
N VAL A 245 28.19 -2.15 -8.18
CA VAL A 245 28.47 -3.45 -7.54
C VAL A 245 27.26 -4.38 -7.67
N PRO A 246 27.48 -5.69 -7.85
CA PRO A 246 26.40 -6.68 -7.93
C PRO A 246 25.87 -6.98 -6.52
N ILE A 247 24.54 -7.01 -6.35
CA ILE A 247 23.88 -7.19 -5.03
C ILE A 247 22.86 -8.34 -4.95
N CYS A 248 22.28 -8.73 -6.09
CA CYS A 248 21.38 -9.89 -6.17
C CYS A 248 21.77 -10.73 -7.38
N GLN A 249 21.63 -12.04 -7.28
CA GLN A 249 21.90 -13.00 -8.34
C GLN A 249 20.58 -13.56 -8.88
N ASP A 250 20.47 -13.70 -10.20
CA ASP A 250 19.32 -14.32 -10.86
C ASP A 250 19.23 -15.80 -10.48
N VAL A 251 18.03 -16.25 -10.12
CA VAL A 251 17.75 -17.63 -9.70
C VAL A 251 18.03 -18.65 -10.82
N GLN A 252 17.86 -18.25 -12.08
CA GLN A 252 18.03 -19.11 -13.26
C GLN A 252 19.40 -18.98 -13.92
N ASN A 253 20.07 -17.84 -13.75
CA ASN A 253 21.37 -17.56 -14.36
C ASN A 253 22.36 -16.95 -13.35
N PRO A 254 23.28 -17.75 -12.78
CA PRO A 254 24.19 -17.25 -11.75
C PRO A 254 25.18 -16.17 -12.23
N ASP A 255 25.35 -16.00 -13.53
CA ASP A 255 26.19 -14.93 -14.09
C ASP A 255 25.42 -13.60 -14.21
N SER A 256 24.09 -13.62 -14.10
CA SER A 256 23.24 -12.42 -14.16
C SER A 256 23.00 -11.83 -12.77
N HIS A 257 23.20 -10.52 -12.64
CA HIS A 257 23.12 -9.82 -11.36
C HIS A 257 22.31 -8.52 -11.48
N MET A 258 21.72 -8.11 -10.36
CA MET A 258 21.28 -6.73 -10.15
C MET A 258 22.45 -5.89 -9.67
N TRP A 259 22.57 -4.67 -10.22
CA TRP A 259 23.69 -3.77 -9.99
C TRP A 259 23.22 -2.47 -9.36
N ILE A 260 23.96 -1.97 -8.37
CA ILE A 260 23.66 -0.72 -7.67
C ILE A 260 24.89 0.15 -7.54
N GLN A 261 24.73 1.48 -7.49
CA GLN A 261 25.85 2.35 -7.13
C GLN A 261 26.23 2.11 -5.66
N PRO A 262 27.53 1.98 -5.31
CA PRO A 262 27.94 1.69 -3.93
C PRO A 262 27.41 2.68 -2.89
N LEU A 263 27.24 3.95 -3.25
CA LEU A 263 26.72 4.99 -2.35
C LEU A 263 25.19 4.95 -2.16
N GLU A 264 24.50 4.23 -3.05
CA GLU A 264 23.05 4.01 -3.01
C GLU A 264 22.69 2.70 -2.28
N ASN A 265 23.66 1.79 -2.10
CA ASN A 265 23.47 0.55 -1.33
C ASN A 265 23.42 0.81 0.18
N LYS A 266 22.36 1.47 0.62
CA LYS A 266 22.03 1.80 2.00
C LYS A 266 20.54 2.04 2.09
N ASP A 267 20.00 1.94 3.29
CA ASP A 267 18.60 2.28 3.59
C ASP A 267 17.56 1.52 2.73
N GLN A 268 17.94 0.37 2.15
CA GLN A 268 17.06 -0.45 1.31
C GLN A 268 15.95 -1.07 2.18
N GLY A 269 14.70 -0.85 1.78
CA GLY A 269 13.51 -1.21 2.53
C GLY A 269 12.34 -0.29 2.19
N ILE A 270 11.33 -0.27 3.05
CA ILE A 270 10.09 0.48 2.82
C ILE A 270 10.26 1.90 3.36
N GLU A 271 10.73 2.80 2.51
CA GLU A 271 11.04 4.19 2.89
C GLU A 271 9.80 4.94 3.35
N GLU A 272 8.66 4.79 2.68
CA GLU A 272 7.44 5.57 2.95
C GLU A 272 6.92 5.31 4.37
N VAL A 273 6.98 4.06 4.84
CA VAL A 273 6.62 3.72 6.22
C VAL A 273 7.62 4.31 7.22
N ARG A 274 8.91 4.33 6.89
CA ARG A 274 9.94 4.96 7.74
C ARG A 274 9.78 6.48 7.78
N GLU A 275 9.25 7.10 6.74
CA GLU A 275 8.92 8.53 6.69
C GLU A 275 7.76 8.92 7.60
N GLN A 276 6.81 8.02 7.85
CA GLN A 276 5.75 8.25 8.84
C GLN A 276 6.34 8.54 10.24
N MET A 277 7.57 8.09 10.51
CA MET A 277 8.30 8.35 11.75
C MET A 277 9.06 9.70 11.75
N LYS A 278 8.99 10.51 10.68
CA LYS A 278 9.72 11.79 10.57
C LYS A 278 8.76 12.98 10.69
N LYS A 279 8.55 13.47 11.92
CA LYS A 279 7.84 14.75 12.19
C LYS A 279 8.54 15.96 11.57
#